data_AF-A0A350LZZ7-F1
#
_entry.id   AF-A0A350LZZ7-F1
#
_cell.length_a   1.000
_cell.length_b   1.000
_cell.length_c   1.000
_cell.angle_alpha   90.00
_cell.angle_beta   90.00
_cell.angle_gamma   90.00
#
_symmetry.space_group_name_H-M   'P 1'
#
loop_
_entity.id
_entity.type
_entity.pdbx_description
1 polymer ?
#
loop_
_entity_poly.entity_id
_entity_poly.type
_entity_poly.pdbx_seq_one_letter_code
_entity_poly.pdbx_strand_id
1 'polypeptide(L)' 'MTKKMRRIIFDAYAILVWIKGEPGYEKVVSLLKEAEEGKIEAFICQINLGEVYYKVIRASGIDKAKMFIETF' A
#
# COMPACT_ATOMS: atom_id res chain seq x y z
N MET A 1 -27.93 11.39 10.38
CA MET A 1 -26.75 11.89 9.63
C MET A 1 -25.70 10.78 9.60
N THR A 2 -25.43 10.18 8.44
CA THR A 2 -24.39 9.16 8.30
C THR A 2 -23.01 9.80 8.42
N LYS A 3 -22.20 9.33 9.38
CA LYS A 3 -20.82 9.78 9.57
C LYS A 3 -20.05 9.50 8.28
N LYS A 4 -19.49 10.55 7.66
CA LYS A 4 -18.67 10.41 6.44
C LYS A 4 -17.45 9.56 6.76
N MET A 5 -17.30 8.42 6.09
CA MET A 5 -16.14 7.55 6.22
C MET A 5 -14.89 8.29 5.74
N ARG A 6 -13.80 8.20 6.51
CA ARG A 6 -12.52 8.80 6.14
C ARG A 6 -11.95 8.05 4.96
N ARG A 7 -11.52 8.78 3.93
CA ARG A 7 -10.90 8.22 2.72
C ARG A 7 -9.45 8.66 2.63
N ILE A 8 -8.56 7.74 2.29
CA ILE A 8 -7.14 8.01 2.08
C ILE A 8 -6.68 7.44 0.74
N ILE A 9 -5.63 8.03 0.18
CA ILE A 9 -4.94 7.50 -0.99
C ILE A 9 -3.46 7.35 -0.65
N PHE A 10 -2.89 6.18 -0.93
CA PHE A 10 -1.47 5.92 -0.78
C PHE A 10 -0.71 6.37 -2.02
N ASP A 11 0.48 6.93 -1.80
CA ASP A 11 1.49 7.07 -2.84
C ASP A 11 2.39 5.82 -2.89
N ALA A 12 3.23 5.74 -3.92
CA ALA A 12 4.16 4.61 -4.05
C ALA A 12 5.15 4.56 -2.87
N TYR A 13 5.56 5.73 -2.36
CA TYR A 13 6.52 5.82 -1.26
C TYR A 13 6.00 5.17 0.02
N ALA A 14 4.78 5.46 0.44
CA ALA A 14 4.16 4.87 1.62
C ALA A 14 4.13 3.34 1.55
N ILE A 15 3.76 2.79 0.39
CA ILE A 15 3.73 1.34 0.18
C ILE A 15 5.14 0.73 0.19
N LEU A 16 6.13 1.39 -0.39
CA LEU A 16 7.52 0.91 -0.40
C LEU A 16 8.15 0.93 0.98
N VAL A 17 7.90 1.98 1.78
CA VAL A 17 8.34 2.06 3.18
C VAL A 17 7.76 0.89 3.96
N TRP A 18 6.49 0.57 3.74
CA TRP A 18 5.84 -0.60 4.33
C TRP A 18 6.47 -1.92 3.91
N ILE A 19 6.63 -2.17 2.61
CA ILE A 19 7.21 -3.42 2.08
C ILE A 19 8.62 -3.66 2.61
N LYS A 20 9.42 -2.60 2.73
CA LYS A 20 10.82 -2.71 3.11
C LYS A 20 11.08 -2.63 4.62
N GLY A 21 10.05 -2.33 5.42
CA GLY A 21 10.21 -2.06 6.84
C GLY A 21 11.11 -0.86 7.14
N GLU A 22 11.10 0.16 6.26
CA GLU A 22 11.84 1.41 6.47
C GLU A 22 11.15 2.25 7.58
N PRO A 23 11.88 3.17 8.25
CA PRO A 23 11.29 4.01 9.30
C PRO A 23 9.99 4.70 8.86
N GLY A 24 8.93 4.54 9.66
CA GLY A 24 7.61 5.06 9.35
C GLY A 24 6.62 4.04 8.77
N TYR A 25 7.05 2.79 8.55
CA TYR A 25 6.19 1.71 8.09
C TYR A 25 5.01 1.44 9.04
N GLU A 26 5.20 1.65 10.35
CA GLU A 26 4.19 1.40 11.39
C GLU A 26 2.93 2.25 11.15
N LYS A 27 3.11 3.48 10.66
CA LYS A 27 2.00 4.35 10.29
C LYS A 27 1.18 3.77 9.14
N VAL A 28 1.86 3.22 8.13
CA VAL A 28 1.21 2.61 6.96
C VAL A 28 0.48 1.32 7.38
N VAL A 29 1.09 0.50 8.23
CA VAL A 29 0.46 -0.69 8.83
C VAL A 29 -0.82 -0.32 9.59
N SER A 30 -0.77 0.74 10.41
CA SER A 30 -1.95 1.22 11.15
C SER A 30 -3.10 1.60 10.20
N LEU A 31 -2.81 2.31 9.12
CA LEU A 31 -3.82 2.72 8.14
C LEU A 31 -4.39 1.53 7.36
N LEU A 32 -3.55 0.55 7.00
CA LEU A 32 -4.00 -0.68 6.34
C LEU A 32 -4.91 -1.50 7.26
N LYS A 33 -4.59 -1.62 8.56
CA LYS A 33 -5.45 -2.27 9.56
C LYS A 33 -6.78 -1.54 9.75
N GLU A 34 -6.75 -0.20 9.84
CA GLU A 34 -7.99 0.59 9.90
C GLU A 34 -8.88 0.35 8.66
N ALA A 35 -8.28 0.17 7.49
CA ALA A 35 -9.01 -0.11 6.26
C ALA A 35 -9.59 -1.54 6.26
N GLU A 36 -8.81 -2.52 6.69
CA GLU A 36 -9.25 -3.92 6.87
C GLU A 36 -10.42 -4.03 7.86
N GLU A 37 -10.38 -3.26 8.95
CA GLU A 37 -11.45 -3.18 9.94
C GLU A 37 -12.67 -2.35 9.50
N GLY A 38 -12.66 -1.79 8.26
CA GLY A 38 -13.75 -0.98 7.72
C GLY A 38 -13.92 0.39 8.39
N LYS A 39 -12.92 0.87 9.13
CA LYS A 39 -12.93 2.19 9.80
C LYS A 39 -12.66 3.32 8.80
N ILE A 40 -11.92 3.03 7.73
CA ILE A 40 -11.57 3.96 6.65
C ILE A 40 -11.65 3.25 5.30
N GLU A 41 -11.72 4.00 4.21
CA GLU A 41 -11.46 3.47 2.86
C GLU A 41 -10.06 3.90 2.42
N ALA A 42 -9.28 2.95 1.91
CA ALA A 42 -7.95 3.20 1.40
C ALA A 42 -7.88 2.89 -0.10
N PHE A 43 -7.16 3.73 -0.85
CA PHE A 43 -7.01 3.62 -2.29
C PHE A 43 -5.54 3.75 -2.68
N ILE A 44 -5.20 3.29 -3.88
CA ILE A 44 -3.96 3.62 -4.58
C ILE A 44 -4.30 3.88 -6.03
N CYS A 45 -3.66 4.88 -6.67
CA CYS A 45 -3.86 5.07 -8.10
C CYS A 45 -2.98 4.10 -8.90
N GLN A 46 -3.41 3.78 -10.12
CA GLN A 46 -2.72 2.81 -10.98
C GLN A 46 -1.27 3.19 -11.29
N ILE A 47 -0.96 4.50 -11.39
CA ILE A 47 0.41 4.99 -11.61
C ILE A 47 1.30 4.65 -10.42
N ASN A 48 0.85 4.97 -9.19
CA ASN A 48 1.58 4.65 -7.96
C ASN A 48 1.75 3.15 -7.78
N LEU A 49 0.73 2.35 -8.13
CA LEU A 49 0.83 0.90 -8.09
C LEU A 49 1.90 0.37 -9.08
N GLY A 50 1.95 0.93 -10.29
CA GLY A 50 2.98 0.61 -11.28
C GLY A 50 4.40 0.94 -10.80
N GLU A 51 4.58 2.06 -10.11
CA GLU A 51 5.86 2.44 -9.51
C GLU A 51 6.31 1.45 -8.42
N VAL A 52 5.39 1.04 -7.54
CA VAL A 52 5.64 0.02 -6.52
C VAL A 52 6.08 -1.28 -7.20
N TYR A 53 5.30 -1.76 -8.17
CA TYR A 53 5.59 -2.99 -8.91
C TYR A 53 6.97 -2.97 -9.55
N TYR A 54 7.30 -1.91 -10.31
CA TYR A 54 8.60 -1.78 -10.97
C TYR A 54 9.76 -1.79 -9.97
N LYS A 55 9.62 -1.07 -8.85
CA LYS A 55 10.66 -1.01 -7.81
C LYS A 55 10.82 -2.34 -7.08
N VAL A 56 9.75 -3.07 -6.84
CA VAL A 56 9.80 -4.41 -6.22
C VAL A 56 10.45 -5.43 -7.17
N ILE A 57 10.08 -5.46 -8.46
CA ILE A 57 10.75 -6.34 -9.46
C ILE A 57 12.24 -6.06 -9.50
N ARG A 58 12.62 -4.78 -9.65
CA ARG A 58 14.02 -4.36 -9.80
C ARG A 58 14.86 -4.76 -8.59
N ALA A 59 14.29 -4.73 -7.38
CA ALA A 59 14.99 -5.10 -6.16
C ALA A 59 15.00 -6.60 -5.87
N SER A 60 14.01 -7.36 -6.36
CA SER A 60 13.70 -8.71 -5.85
C SER A 60 13.67 -9.82 -6.91
N GLY A 61 13.80 -9.49 -8.21
CA GLY A 61 13.50 -10.41 -9.31
C GLY A 61 11.99 -10.49 -9.62
N ILE A 62 11.62 -11.09 -10.76
CA ILE A 62 10.23 -11.10 -11.29
C ILE A 62 9.25 -11.83 -10.35
N ASP A 63 9.68 -12.91 -9.70
CA ASP A 63 8.78 -13.81 -8.97
C ASP A 63 8.19 -13.18 -7.70
N LYS A 64 9.02 -12.47 -6.91
CA LYS A 64 8.55 -11.77 -5.71
C LYS A 64 7.62 -10.61 -6.02
N ALA A 65 7.75 -10.00 -7.20
CA ALA A 65 6.89 -8.91 -7.61
C ALA A 65 5.55 -9.37 -8.18
N LYS A 66 5.50 -10.53 -8.86
CA LYS A 66 4.22 -11.15 -9.26
C LYS A 66 3.37 -11.46 -8.04
N MET A 67 3.96 -12.07 -7.00
CA MET A 67 3.27 -12.34 -5.74
C MET A 67 2.64 -11.07 -5.14
N PHE A 68 3.29 -9.90 -5.27
CA PHE A 68 2.75 -8.65 -4.76
C PHE A 68 1.46 -8.21 -5.46
N ILE A 69 1.38 -8.29 -6.79
CA ILE A 69 0.15 -7.94 -7.53
C ILE A 69 -0.97 -8.95 -7.25
N GLU A 70 -0.63 -10.23 -7.08
CA GLU A 70 -1.62 -11.28 -6.87
C GLU A 70 -2.18 -11.33 -5.44
N THR A 71 -1.48 -10.73 -4.47
CA THR A 71 -1.85 -10.75 -3.04
C THR A 71 -2.44 -9.41 -2.57
N PHE A 72 -2.49 -8.40 -3.44
CA PHE A 72 -3.17 -7.13 -3.19
C PHE A 72 -4.55 -7.11 -3.85
#